data_AF-A0A1T4UJF1-F1
#
_entry.id   AF-A0A1T4UJF1-F1
#
_cell.length_a   1.000
_cell.length_b   1.000
_cell.length_c   1.000
_cell.angle_alpha   90.00
_cell.angle_beta   90.00
_cell.angle_gamma   90.00
#
_symmetry.space_group_name_H-M   'P 1'
#
loop_
_entity.id
_entity.type
_entity.pdbx_description
1 polymer ?
#
loop_
_entity_poly.entity_id
_entity_poly.type
_entity_poly.pdbx_seq_one_letter_code
_entity_poly.pdbx_strand_id
1 'polypeptide(L)' 'MTNNQKLKIIQRHFKLKGEKVIEICLSDSIYTVYSWRSSPSTNRYRAMPSAKYKLLVLWLIDKGLVASEEELNTILEEA' A
#
# COMPACT_ATOMS: atom_id res chain seq x y z
N MET A 1 -5.42 9.38 -7.64
CA MET A 1 -4.16 8.67 -7.29
C MET A 1 -4.33 7.16 -7.51
N THR A 2 -3.34 6.45 -8.06
CA THR A 2 -3.36 4.98 -8.24
C THR A 2 -3.05 4.25 -6.93
N ASN A 3 -3.47 2.97 -6.80
CA ASN A 3 -3.14 2.15 -5.62
C ASN A 3 -1.63 2.05 -5.38
N ASN A 4 -0.82 2.03 -6.45
CA ASN A 4 0.64 2.03 -6.36
C ASN A 4 1.18 3.31 -5.72
N GLN A 5 0.62 4.47 -6.07
CA GLN A 5 0.97 5.74 -5.47
C GLN A 5 0.53 5.79 -4.00
N LYS A 6 -0.70 5.36 -3.71
CA LYS A 6 -1.23 5.24 -2.34
C LYS A 6 -0.33 4.36 -1.46
N LEU A 7 0.09 3.20 -1.96
CA LEU A 7 1.01 2.31 -1.26
C LEU A 7 2.32 3.00 -0.89
N LYS A 8 2.92 3.78 -1.80
CA LYS A 8 4.18 4.49 -1.51
C LYS A 8 4.01 5.50 -0.38
N ILE A 9 2.90 6.24 -0.36
CA ILE A 9 2.58 7.21 0.68
C ILE A 9 2.38 6.48 2.01
N ILE A 10 1.54 5.45 2.04
CA ILE A 10 1.26 4.63 3.23
C ILE A 10 2.56 4.05 3.81
N GLN A 11 3.42 3.47 2.98
CA GLN A 11 4.70 2.93 3.45
C GLN A 11 5.62 3.99 4.04
N ARG A 12 5.64 5.19 3.46
CA ARG A 12 6.45 6.30 3.98
C ARG A 12 5.88 6.82 5.30
N HIS A 13 4.57 7.05 5.35
CA HIS A 13 3.88 7.63 6.49
C HIS A 13 3.93 6.70 7.71
N PHE A 14 3.51 5.45 7.55
CA PHE A 14 3.47 4.45 8.62
C PHE A 14 4.77 3.64 8.77
N LYS A 15 5.83 4.03 8.04
CA LYS A 15 7.15 3.35 8.04
C LYS A 15 7.07 1.84 7.78
N LEU A 16 6.12 1.41 6.94
CA LEU A 16 5.90 -0.01 6.63
C LEU A 16 6.97 -0.55 5.67
N LYS A 17 7.74 -1.53 6.16
CA LYS A 17 8.69 -2.27 5.34
C LYS A 17 7.98 -3.18 4.33
N GLY A 18 8.68 -3.53 3.25
CA GLY A 18 8.12 -4.36 2.18
C GLY A 18 7.64 -5.72 2.69
N GLU A 19 8.40 -6.33 3.59
CA GLU A 19 8.08 -7.61 4.25
C GLU A 19 6.73 -7.54 4.95
N LYS A 20 6.45 -6.45 5.67
CA LYS A 20 5.18 -6.28 6.36
C LYS A 20 4.02 -6.10 5.38
N VAL A 21 4.24 -5.40 4.27
CA VAL A 21 3.22 -5.25 3.22
C VAL A 21 2.87 -6.61 2.59
N ILE A 22 3.83 -7.50 2.39
CA ILE A 22 3.58 -8.88 1.91
C ILE A 22 2.67 -9.62 2.87
N GLU A 23 3.01 -9.58 4.16
CA GLU A 23 2.25 -10.25 5.22
C GLU A 23 0.80 -9.75 5.26
N ILE A 24 0.61 -8.43 5.24
CA ILE A 24 -0.72 -7.81 5.25
C ILE A 24 -1.52 -8.14 3.99
N CYS A 25 -0.87 -8.06 2.83
CA CYS A 25 -1.51 -8.26 1.55
C CYS A 25 -1.67 -9.74 1.19
N LEU A 26 -1.17 -10.69 2.00
CA LEU A 26 -1.14 -12.12 1.66
C LEU A 26 -0.55 -12.34 0.26
N SER A 27 0.60 -11.71 0.00
CA SER A 27 1.34 -11.87 -1.26
C SER A 27 2.41 -12.95 -1.08
N ASP A 28 2.76 -13.63 -2.17
CA ASP A 28 3.74 -14.73 -2.08
C ASP A 28 5.20 -14.23 -2.12
N SER A 29 5.43 -12.97 -2.51
CA SER A 29 6.78 -12.47 -2.76
C SER A 29 6.97 -10.98 -2.51
N ILE A 30 8.15 -10.63 -1.99
CA ILE A 30 8.61 -9.24 -1.83
C ILE A 30 8.79 -8.53 -3.17
N TYR A 31 9.12 -9.28 -4.21
CA TYR A 31 9.25 -8.75 -5.57
C TYR A 31 7.93 -8.17 -6.08
N THR A 32 6.79 -8.72 -5.66
CA THR A 32 5.47 -8.17 -5.99
C THR A 32 5.30 -6.76 -5.43
N VAL A 33 5.73 -6.52 -4.18
CA VAL A 33 5.71 -5.18 -3.58
C VAL A 33 6.67 -4.23 -4.31
N TYR A 34 7.85 -4.70 -4.71
CA TYR A 34 8.78 -3.90 -5.51
C TYR A 34 8.21 -3.55 -6.89
N SER A 35 7.54 -4.49 -7.54
CA SER A 35 6.81 -4.26 -8.78
C SER A 35 5.70 -3.20 -8.64
N TRP A 36 4.97 -3.21 -7.52
CA TRP A 36 3.99 -2.17 -7.22
C TRP A 36 4.61 -0.80 -6.97
N ARG A 37 5.83 -0.75 -6.43
CA ARG A 37 6.57 0.51 -6.23
C ARG A 37 7.32 1.00 -7.46
N SER A 38 7.48 0.16 -8.48
CA SER A 38 8.25 0.48 -9.68
C SER A 38 7.60 1.59 -10.51
N SER A 39 8.37 2.30 -11.33
CA SER A 39 7.82 3.29 -12.27
C SER A 39 7.03 2.58 -13.38
N PRO A 40 5.88 3.13 -13.84
CA PRO A 40 5.11 2.58 -14.96
C PRO A 40 5.92 2.36 -16.23
N SER A 41 7.00 3.11 -16.43
CA SER A 41 7.91 2.98 -17.59
C SER A 41 8.82 1.74 -17.55
N THR A 42 8.81 0.96 -16.46
CA THR A 42 9.70 -0.20 -16.30
C THR A 42 8.98 -1.51 -16.57
N ASN A 43 9.67 -2.48 -17.17
CA ASN A 43 9.13 -3.84 -17.42
C ASN A 43 8.69 -4.58 -16.14
N ARG A 44 9.20 -4.14 -14.99
CA ARG A 44 8.88 -4.68 -13.66
C ARG A 44 7.59 -4.12 -13.06
N TYR A 45 7.04 -3.05 -13.64
CA TYR A 45 5.81 -2.44 -13.12
C TYR A 45 4.65 -3.43 -13.14
N ARG A 46 3.94 -3.50 -12.01
CA ARG A 46 2.64 -4.17 -11.92
C ARG A 46 1.69 -3.24 -11.18
N ALA A 47 0.46 -3.12 -11.67
CA ALA A 47 -0.59 -2.41 -10.94
C ALA A 47 -0.94 -3.19 -9.66
N MET A 48 -1.07 -2.48 -8.54
CA MET A 48 -1.51 -3.08 -7.29
C MET A 48 -3.02 -3.38 -7.38
N PRO A 49 -3.45 -4.65 -7.20
CA PRO A 49 -4.87 -4.99 -7.25
C PRO A 49 -5.66 -4.30 -6.14
N SER A 50 -6.89 -3.86 -6.44
CA SER A 50 -7.76 -3.19 -5.46
C SER A 50 -8.04 -4.04 -4.22
N ALA A 51 -8.15 -5.37 -4.37
CA ALA A 51 -8.32 -6.28 -3.23
C ALA A 51 -7.12 -6.22 -2.26
N LYS A 52 -5.89 -6.14 -2.79
CA LYS A 52 -4.68 -6.02 -1.97
C LYS A 52 -4.61 -4.67 -1.27
N TYR A 53 -5.03 -3.60 -1.93
CA TYR A 53 -5.15 -2.28 -1.30
C TYR A 53 -6.18 -2.30 -0.16
N LYS A 54 -7.35 -2.91 -0.39
CA LYS A 54 -8.39 -3.04 0.63
C LYS A 54 -7.91 -3.79 1.88
N LEU A 55 -7.13 -4.87 1.72
CA LEU A 55 -6.51 -5.57 2.85
C LEU A 55 -5.58 -4.66 3.66
N LEU A 56 -4.79 -3.82 2.99
CA LEU A 56 -3.91 -2.86 3.65
C LEU A 56 -4.72 -1.82 4.46
N VAL A 57 -5.80 -1.29 3.90
CA VAL A 57 -6.70 -0.35 4.59
C VAL A 57 -7.33 -1.01 5.82
N LEU A 58 -7.91 -2.20 5.66
CA LEU A 58 -8.53 -2.94 6.77
C LEU A 58 -7.53 -3.22 7.89
N TRP A 59 -6.29 -3.57 7.54
CA TRP A 59 -5.25 -3.81 8.54
C TRP A 59 -4.85 -2.53 9.31
N LEU A 60 -4.78 -1.38 8.63
CA LEU A 60 -4.49 -0.09 9.29
C LEU A 60 -5.58 0.27 10.30
N ILE A 61 -6.85 0.03 9.93
CA ILE A 61 -8.01 0.25 10.82
C ILE A 61 -7.99 -0.74 11.98
N ASP A 62 -7.77 -2.03 11.72
CA ASP A 62 -7.68 -3.08 12.75
C ASP A 62 -6.57 -2.80 13.78
N LYS A 63 -5.46 -2.20 13.34
CA LYS A 63 -4.35 -1.81 14.23
C LYS A 63 -4.54 -0.45 14.89
N GLY A 64 -5.64 0.25 14.62
CA GLY A 64 -5.90 1.58 15.15
C GLY A 64 -4.86 2.62 14.69
N LEU A 65 -4.20 2.38 13.55
CA LEU A 65 -3.28 3.35 12.93
C LEU A 65 -4.05 4.47 12.23
N VAL A 66 -5.27 4.18 11.82
CA VAL A 66 -6.30 5.12 11.36
C VAL A 66 -7.65 4.62 11.91
N ALA A 67 -8.58 5.52 12.20
CA ALA A 67 -9.91 5.21 12.68
C ALA A 67 -10.87 4.80 11.53
N SER A 68 -10.65 5.31 10.32
CA SER A 68 -11.49 4.98 9.16
C SER A 68 -10.76 5.13 7.81
N GLU A 69 -11.44 4.76 6.72
CA GLU A 69 -10.91 4.97 5.37
C GLU A 69 -10.88 6.45 4.98
N GLU A 70 -11.80 7.27 5.51
CA GLU A 70 -11.82 8.72 5.31
C GLU A 70 -10.57 9.39 5.90
N GLU A 71 -10.20 9.04 7.13
CA GLU A 71 -8.97 9.56 7.76
C GLU A 71 -7.74 9.19 6.92
N LEU A 72 -7.67 7.94 6.44
CA LEU A 72 -6.60 7.53 5.54
C LEU A 72 -6.60 8.34 4.24
N ASN A 73 -7.75 8.65 3.67
CA ASN A 73 -7.84 9.47 2.46
C ASN A 73 -7.34 10.90 2.69
N THR A 74 -7.59 11.50 3.86
CA THR A 74 -7.00 12.80 4.23
C THR A 74 -5.47 12.73 4.24
N ILE A 75 -4.87 11.72 4.87
CA ILE A 75 -3.41 11.50 4.87
C ILE A 75 -2.86 11.35 3.44
N LEU A 76 -3.63 10.68 2.58
CA LEU A 76 -3.27 10.44 1.17
C LEU A 76 -3.36 11.71 0.31
N GLU A 77 -4.20 12.67 0.67
CA GLU A 77 -4.37 13.94 -0.04
C GLU A 77 -3.32 14.99 0.39
N GLU A 78 -2.83 14.91 1.62
CA GLU A 78 -1.82 15.82 2.18
C GLU A 78 -0.36 15.50 1.79
N ALA A 79 -0.11 14.34 1.17
CA ALA A 79 1.23 13.78 0.95
C ALA A 79 1.75 13.86 -0.50
#